data_AF-A3IT48-F1
#
_entry.id   AF-A3IT48-F1
#
_cell.length_a   1.000
_cell.length_b   1.000
_cell.length_c   1.000
_cell.angle_alpha   90.00
_cell.angle_beta   90.00
_cell.angle_gamma   90.00
#
_symmetry.space_group_name_H-M   'P 1'
#
loop_
_entity.id
_entity.type
_entity.pdbx_description
1 polymer ?
#
loop_
_entity_poly.entity_id
_entity_poly.type
_entity_poly.pdbx_seq_one_letter_code
_entity_poly.pdbx_strand_id
1 'polypeptide(L)'
;MKISEIVSAKIEKLPLEKQQEVLDFIEFLQSKIEPDTIDKHVLFLEVAKEITTKQKLAGSMKGTFILPLSKDFDEPLEEFEDYM
;
A
#
# COMPACT_ATOMS: atom_id res chain seq x y z
N MET A 1 -36.29 -3.09 5.89
CA MET A 1 -35.44 -3.30 4.71
C MET A 1 -34.02 -3.49 5.19
N LYS A 2 -33.29 -4.47 4.63
CA LYS A 2 -31.89 -4.67 4.97
C LYS A 2 -31.04 -3.67 4.18
N ILE A 3 -29.98 -3.10 4.78
CA ILE A 3 -29.08 -2.16 4.09
C ILE A 3 -28.52 -2.77 2.79
N SER A 4 -28.28 -4.08 2.77
CA SER A 4 -27.79 -4.82 1.61
C SER A 4 -28.69 -4.70 0.38
N GLU A 5 -30.01 -4.75 0.56
CA GLU A 5 -30.99 -4.67 -0.54
C GLU A 5 -31.00 -3.28 -1.19
N ILE A 6 -30.81 -2.23 -0.38
CA ILE A 6 -30.77 -0.84 -0.84
C ILE A 6 -29.48 -0.58 -1.64
N VAL A 7 -28.37 -1.16 -1.20
CA VAL A 7 -27.07 -1.02 -1.88
C VAL A 7 -27.11 -1.68 -3.26
N SER A 8 -27.63 -2.91 -3.38
CA SER A 8 -27.78 -3.59 -4.67
C SER A 8 -28.63 -2.80 -5.67
N ALA A 9 -29.80 -2.30 -5.22
CA ALA A 9 -30.69 -1.51 -6.07
C ALA A 9 -30.11 -0.15 -6.51
N LYS A 10 -29.13 0.39 -5.77
CA LYS A 10 -28.39 1.60 -6.16
C LYS A 10 -27.27 1.28 -7.16
N ILE A 11 -26.52 0.20 -6.93
CA ILE A 11 -25.42 -0.27 -7.80
C ILE A 11 -25.91 -0.54 -9.22
N GLU A 12 -27.08 -1.16 -9.39
CA GLU A 12 -27.66 -1.44 -10.71
C GLU A 12 -27.96 -0.19 -11.55
N LYS A 13 -28.13 0.98 -10.92
CA LYS A 13 -28.40 2.25 -11.60
C LYS A 13 -27.13 3.02 -11.95
N LEU A 14 -25.96 2.57 -11.49
CA LEU A 14 -24.67 3.24 -11.70
C LEU A 14 -23.99 2.72 -12.98
N PRO A 15 -23.23 3.57 -13.68
CA PRO A 15 -22.38 3.14 -14.79
C PRO A 15 -21.22 2.26 -14.29
N LEU A 16 -20.69 1.42 -15.18
CA LEU A 16 -19.70 0.39 -14.89
C LEU A 16 -18.47 0.92 -14.13
N GLU A 17 -17.98 2.10 -14.50
CA GLU A 17 -16.86 2.80 -13.86
C GLU A 17 -17.09 3.01 -12.36
N LYS A 18 -18.32 3.37 -11.97
CA LYS A 18 -18.68 3.62 -10.57
C LYS A 18 -18.99 2.35 -9.80
N GLN A 19 -19.41 1.29 -10.49
CA GLN A 19 -19.54 -0.02 -9.86
C GLN A 19 -18.17 -0.57 -9.45
N GLN A 20 -17.14 -0.33 -10.27
CA GLN A 20 -15.75 -0.68 -9.97
C GLN A 20 -15.25 0.05 -8.72
N GLU A 21 -15.43 1.38 -8.64
CA GLU A 21 -15.05 2.16 -7.44
C GLU A 21 -15.74 1.66 -6.16
N VAL A 22 -17.01 1.24 -6.26
CA VAL A 22 -17.74 0.67 -5.13
C VAL A 22 -17.14 -0.67 -4.70
N LEU A 23 -16.73 -1.51 -5.64
CA LEU A 23 -16.05 -2.78 -5.36
C LEU A 23 -14.71 -2.53 -4.65
N ASP A 24 -13.88 -1.63 -5.17
CA ASP A 24 -12.59 -1.26 -4.58
C ASP A 24 -12.78 -0.70 -3.16
N PHE A 25 -13.84 0.09 -2.94
CA PHE A 25 -14.16 0.63 -1.62
C PHE A 25 -14.61 -0.46 -0.63
N ILE A 26 -15.36 -1.46 -1.08
CA ILE A 26 -15.74 -2.61 -0.25
C ILE A 26 -14.48 -3.38 0.17
N GLU A 27 -13.56 -3.64 -0.75
CA GLU A 27 -12.27 -4.30 -0.45
C GLU A 27 -11.45 -3.50 0.56
N PHE A 28 -11.38 -2.17 0.36
CA PHE A 28 -10.74 -1.28 1.31
C PHE A 28 -11.35 -1.37 2.71
N LEU A 29 -12.68 -1.35 2.83
CA LEU A 29 -13.35 -1.49 4.12
C LEU A 29 -13.08 -2.86 4.77
N GLN A 30 -13.09 -3.93 3.99
CA GLN A 30 -12.73 -5.28 4.46
C GLN A 30 -11.29 -5.35 4.98
N SER A 31 -10.34 -4.69 4.30
CA SER A 31 -8.94 -4.63 4.75
C SER A 31 -8.73 -3.78 6.02
N LYS A 32 -9.61 -2.81 6.27
CA LYS A 32 -9.53 -1.88 7.40
C LYS A 32 -10.18 -2.44 8.67
N ILE A 33 -11.05 -3.44 8.52
CA ILE A 33 -11.54 -4.24 9.63
C ILE A 33 -10.38 -5.15 10.02
N GLU A 34 -9.64 -4.78 11.07
CA GLU A 34 -8.59 -5.64 11.63
C GLU A 34 -9.15 -7.05 11.92
N PRO A 35 -8.34 -8.12 11.77
CA PRO A 35 -8.78 -9.51 11.76
C PRO A 35 -9.26 -10.06 13.12
N ASP A 36 -9.58 -9.21 14.09
CA ASP A 36 -9.85 -9.64 15.46
C ASP A 36 -11.30 -10.09 15.71
N THR A 37 -12.20 -9.99 14.71
CA THR A 37 -13.61 -10.40 14.88
C THR A 37 -14.25 -11.14 13.72
N ILE A 38 -13.52 -11.62 12.73
CA ILE A 38 -14.11 -12.43 11.66
C ILE A 38 -13.39 -13.75 11.60
N ASP A 39 -14.00 -14.73 12.26
CA ASP A 39 -13.67 -16.14 12.12
C ASP A 39 -13.41 -16.49 10.67
N LYS A 40 -12.22 -17.04 10.48
CA LYS A 40 -11.73 -17.77 9.32
C LYS A 40 -12.81 -18.72 8.79
N HIS A 41 -13.74 -18.25 7.97
CA HIS A 41 -14.58 -19.19 7.26
C HIS A 41 -15.06 -18.58 5.96
N VAL A 42 -14.62 -19.22 4.88
CA VAL A 42 -15.18 -19.15 3.54
C VAL A 42 -14.61 -18.01 2.66
N LEU A 43 -13.44 -18.32 2.09
CA LEU A 43 -13.30 -18.40 0.63
C LEU A 43 -12.91 -17.12 -0.13
N PHE A 44 -11.60 -16.88 -0.27
CA PHE A 44 -10.98 -16.81 -1.60
C PHE A 44 -9.72 -17.66 -1.58
N LEU A 45 -9.96 -18.94 -1.83
CA LEU A 45 -9.13 -20.09 -1.47
C LEU A 45 -8.26 -20.58 -2.63
N GLU A 46 -7.96 -19.76 -3.64
CA GLU A 46 -7.27 -20.27 -4.86
C GLU A 46 -6.04 -19.51 -5.37
N VAL A 47 -5.63 -18.34 -4.85
CA VAL A 47 -4.54 -17.57 -5.50
C VAL A 47 -3.23 -17.44 -4.70
N ALA A 48 -3.22 -17.57 -3.38
CA ALA A 48 -2.02 -17.24 -2.60
C ALA A 48 -1.18 -18.46 -2.17
N LYS A 49 -0.84 -19.35 -3.11
CA LYS A 49 0.07 -20.48 -2.83
C LYS A 49 1.54 -20.07 -2.65
N GLU A 50 1.94 -18.85 -2.99
CA GLU A 50 3.34 -18.42 -2.88
C GLU A 50 3.46 -16.94 -2.52
N ILE A 51 3.27 -16.60 -1.26
CA ILE A 51 3.89 -15.39 -0.70
C ILE A 51 5.00 -15.86 0.22
N THR A 52 6.11 -16.19 -0.44
CA THR A 52 7.42 -16.21 0.21
C THR A 52 7.52 -14.96 1.08
N THR A 53 7.76 -15.17 2.37
CA THR A 53 8.07 -14.13 3.32
C THR A 53 9.20 -13.27 2.75
N LYS A 54 8.87 -12.12 2.13
CA LYS A 54 9.86 -11.19 1.61
C LYS A 54 10.60 -10.63 2.83
N GLN A 55 11.76 -11.20 3.14
CA GLN A 55 12.66 -10.67 4.13
C GLN A 55 13.00 -9.23 3.73
N LYS A 56 12.79 -8.28 4.64
CA LYS A 56 13.13 -6.88 4.43
C LYS A 56 14.66 -6.77 4.34
N LEU A 57 15.19 -6.69 3.12
CA LEU A 57 16.61 -6.45 2.84
C LEU A 57 16.95 -4.96 3.02
N ALA A 58 16.65 -4.41 4.20
CA ALA A 58 17.07 -3.06 4.53
C ALA A 58 18.60 -3.03 4.63
N GLY A 59 19.26 -2.23 3.79
CA GLY A 59 20.72 -2.09 3.79
C GLY A 59 21.49 -3.04 2.86
N SER A 60 20.83 -3.90 2.07
CA SER A 60 21.52 -4.79 1.12
C SER A 60 22.23 -4.06 -0.02
N MET A 61 21.89 -2.79 -0.25
CA MET A 61 22.49 -1.91 -1.27
C MET A 61 23.43 -0.86 -0.65
N LYS A 62 23.84 -1.01 0.62
CA LYS A 62 24.78 -0.06 1.25
C LYS A 62 26.17 -0.23 0.61
N GLY A 63 26.59 0.74 -0.20
CA GLY A 63 27.90 0.76 -0.84
C GLY A 63 27.97 0.13 -2.24
N THR A 64 26.85 -0.22 -2.88
CA THR A 64 26.83 -0.73 -4.26
C THR A 64 27.00 0.36 -5.32
N PHE A 65 26.93 1.64 -4.95
CA PHE A 65 27.22 2.75 -5.84
C PHE A 65 28.37 3.58 -5.26
N ILE A 66 29.43 3.73 -6.05
CA ILE A 66 30.46 4.74 -5.82
C ILE A 66 29.97 5.96 -6.57
N LEU A 67 29.39 6.93 -5.85
CA LEU A 67 29.13 8.25 -6.43
C LEU A 67 30.50 8.84 -6.80
N PRO A 68 30.74 9.24 -8.07
CA PRO A 68 31.91 10.03 -8.42
C PRO A 68 31.72 11.44 -7.84
N LEU A 69 31.90 11.56 -6.52
CA LEU A 69 31.91 12.83 -5.82
C LEU A 69 33.19 13.57 -6.19
N SER A 70 33.08 14.89 -6.35
CA SER A 70 34.26 15.76 -6.39
C SER A 70 35.02 15.63 -5.08
N LYS A 71 36.34 15.86 -5.11
CA LYS A 71 37.19 15.83 -3.92
C LYS A 71 36.75 16.85 -2.86
N ASP A 72 36.00 17.85 -3.30
CA ASP A 72 35.60 19.03 -2.53
C ASP A 72 34.16 18.91 -2.01
N PHE A 73 33.51 17.73 -2.11
CA PHE A 73 32.14 17.52 -1.63
C PHE A 73 32.00 17.67 -0.12
N ASP A 74 33.01 17.26 0.64
CA ASP A 74 33.03 17.35 2.10
C ASP A 74 33.49 18.73 2.61
N GLU A 75 33.82 19.67 1.71
CA GLU A 75 34.22 21.01 2.12
C GLU A 75 32.99 21.79 2.62
N PRO A 76 33.06 22.44 3.81
CA PRO A 76 31.98 23.28 4.29
C PRO A 76 31.78 24.43 3.32
N LEU A 77 30.54 24.66 2.88
CA LEU A 77 30.27 25.84 2.06
C LEU A 77 30.27 27.05 2.99
N GLU A 78 31.02 28.08 2.61
CA GLU A 78 31.19 29.32 3.37
C GLU A 78 29.84 29.97 3.75
N GLU A 79 28.80 29.75 2.95
CA GLU A 79 27.43 30.25 3.18
C GLU A 79 26.71 29.62 4.39
N PHE A 80 27.16 28.46 4.91
CA PHE A 80 26.55 27.83 6.10
C PHE A 80 27.28 28.13 7.41
N GLU A 81 28.48 28.73 7.36
CA GLU A 81 29.20 29.18 8.57
C GLU A 81 28.38 30.26 9.31
N ASP A 82 27.71 31.15 8.58
CA ASP A 82 26.87 32.21 9.14
C ASP A 82 25.56 31.69 9.79
N TYR A 83 25.25 30.39 9.68
CA TYR A 83 24.02 29.76 10.18
C TYR A 83 24.21 28.73 11.31
N MET A 84 25.45 28.34 11.62
CA MET A 84 25.81 27.39 12.70
C MET A 84 26.30 28.11 13.96
#